data_AF-A0A7R7X4R0-F1
#
_entry.id   AF-A0A7R7X4R0-F1
#
_cell.length_a   1.000
_cell.length_b   1.000
_cell.length_c   1.000
_cell.angle_alpha   90.00
_cell.angle_beta   90.00
_cell.angle_gamma   90.00
#
_symmetry.space_group_name_H-M   'P 1'
#
loop_
_entity.id
_entity.type
_entity.pdbx_description
1 polymer ?
#
loop_
_entity_poly.entity_id
_entity_poly.type
_entity_poly.pdbx_seq_one_letter_code
_entity_poly.pdbx_strand_id
1 'polypeptide(L)'
;MTPAIVVVRFVKPLYDKESGAVSDFEEHDKQPKYREVADEQIIKMLKVARFDTQPMSKCLLYRLPLEVRLRIWECLFPHNWSAVELEEFAQTTTGLAILLTSHQIFHEALLVFFYSLAYSRLVLKEYGGSTAHYLKSVPLKLDRCIYKRRGFICLDIECDEEREFGSLVLSLGDKIHETAVRRRWGFALFITTLRMEGPLRVHDLTVAVTENWKIPGFDENDLVQALFSGAFTVLGRLKFVGFTRMERRRLTNLILARQDPCVQLMRRRDDAEDIVG
;
A
#
# COMPACT_ATOMS: atom_id res chain seq x y z
N MET A 1 22.77 16.94 5.06
CA MET A 1 22.09 17.26 3.78
C MET A 1 20.92 16.32 3.60
N THR A 2 19.68 16.83 3.62
CA THR A 2 18.50 16.05 3.24
C THR A 2 18.56 15.74 1.74
N PRO A 3 18.28 14.50 1.30
CA PRO A 3 18.26 14.19 -0.13
C PRO A 3 17.23 15.07 -0.84
N ALA A 4 17.58 15.54 -2.04
CA ALA A 4 16.66 16.26 -2.90
C ALA A 4 15.57 15.32 -3.41
N ILE A 5 14.31 15.71 -3.27
CA ILE A 5 13.12 14.89 -3.53
C ILE A 5 12.21 15.68 -4.47
N VAL A 6 11.69 15.03 -5.51
CA VAL A 6 10.56 15.59 -6.30
C VAL A 6 9.27 15.12 -5.66
N VAL A 7 8.36 16.06 -5.37
CA VAL A 7 7.05 15.76 -4.79
C VAL A 7 5.97 16.23 -5.75
N VAL A 8 5.10 15.30 -6.12
CA VAL A 8 3.90 15.53 -6.91
C VAL A 8 2.71 15.34 -5.98
N ARG A 9 1.83 16.32 -5.90
CA ARG A 9 0.55 16.22 -5.20
C ARG A 9 -0.54 15.84 -6.18
N PHE A 10 -1.42 14.96 -5.74
CA PHE A 10 -2.67 14.65 -6.40
C PHE A 10 -3.79 15.33 -5.63
N VAL A 11 -4.62 16.08 -6.35
CA VAL A 11 -5.72 16.87 -5.78
C VAL A 11 -6.94 16.68 -6.66
N LYS A 12 -8.13 16.82 -6.06
CA LYS A 12 -9.38 16.75 -6.80
C LYS A 12 -9.77 18.16 -7.27
N PRO A 13 -9.80 18.42 -8.59
CA PRO A 13 -10.17 19.74 -9.09
C PRO A 13 -11.66 20.01 -8.85
N LEU A 14 -11.96 21.19 -8.30
CA LEU A 14 -13.31 21.72 -8.15
C LEU A 14 -13.60 22.62 -9.35
N TYR A 15 -14.61 22.28 -10.14
CA TYR A 15 -14.98 23.04 -11.32
C TYR A 15 -16.03 24.08 -10.98
N ASP A 16 -15.83 25.29 -11.48
CA ASP A 16 -16.88 26.31 -11.49
C ASP A 16 -18.03 25.84 -12.39
N LYS A 17 -19.25 25.87 -11.85
CA LYS A 17 -20.45 25.39 -12.53
C LYS A 17 -20.84 26.27 -13.72
N GLU A 18 -20.39 27.52 -13.77
CA GLU A 18 -20.74 28.47 -14.83
C GLU A 18 -19.72 28.49 -15.97
N SER A 19 -18.41 28.51 -15.65
CA SER A 19 -17.35 28.59 -16.65
C SER A 19 -16.76 27.23 -17.07
N GLY A 20 -17.00 26.17 -16.29
CA GLY A 20 -16.36 24.86 -16.49
C GLY A 20 -14.85 24.87 -16.23
N ALA A 21 -14.29 25.98 -15.76
CA ALA A 21 -12.88 26.10 -15.40
C ALA A 21 -12.62 25.53 -14.01
N VAL A 22 -11.37 25.10 -13.75
CA VAL A 22 -10.96 24.71 -12.40
C VAL A 22 -10.94 25.95 -11.51
N SER A 23 -11.79 25.94 -10.49
CA SER A 23 -12.01 27.03 -9.53
C SER A 23 -11.17 26.90 -8.27
N ASP A 24 -10.98 25.67 -7.79
CA ASP A 24 -10.24 25.36 -6.59
C ASP A 24 -9.80 23.88 -6.59
N PHE A 25 -9.06 23.45 -5.57
CA PHE A 25 -8.60 22.09 -5.40
C PHE A 25 -8.93 21.56 -4.00
N GLU A 26 -9.56 20.40 -3.95
CA GLU A 26 -9.82 19.68 -2.72
C GLU A 26 -8.68 18.68 -2.48
N GLU A 27 -8.03 18.75 -1.31
CA GLU A 27 -7.13 17.67 -0.88
C GLU A 27 -7.97 16.43 -0.59
N HIS A 28 -7.57 15.26 -1.10
CA HIS A 28 -8.18 14.02 -0.64
C HIS A 28 -7.96 13.88 0.86
N ASP A 29 -9.07 13.68 1.59
CA ASP A 29 -9.10 13.55 3.04
C ASP A 29 -7.98 12.63 3.55
N LYS A 30 -7.39 13.02 4.68
CA LYS A 30 -6.40 12.20 5.39
C LYS A 30 -7.05 10.85 5.70
N GLN A 31 -6.31 9.76 5.45
CA GLN A 31 -6.74 8.42 5.84
C GLN A 31 -7.30 8.45 7.28
N PRO A 32 -8.53 7.93 7.51
CA PRO A 32 -9.15 7.92 8.84
C PRO A 32 -8.28 7.17 9.85
N LYS A 33 -8.48 7.31 11.16
CA LYS A 33 -7.60 6.60 12.09
C LYS A 33 -7.86 5.10 12.05
N TYR A 34 -6.81 4.30 12.28
CA TYR A 34 -6.89 2.83 12.32
C TYR A 34 -8.10 2.32 13.10
N ARG A 35 -8.25 2.70 14.37
CA ARG A 35 -9.34 2.21 15.23
C ARG A 35 -10.73 2.69 14.84
N GLU A 36 -10.83 3.82 14.13
CA GLU A 36 -12.11 4.33 13.64
C GLU A 36 -12.66 3.43 12.51
N VAL A 37 -11.79 2.75 11.76
CA VAL A 37 -12.19 1.87 10.65
C VAL A 37 -12.01 0.39 10.98
N ALA A 38 -10.82 0.00 11.42
CA ALA A 38 -10.45 -1.40 11.61
C ALA A 38 -11.28 -2.06 12.71
N ASP A 39 -11.42 -1.46 13.89
CA ASP A 39 -12.16 -2.07 15.00
C ASP A 39 -13.62 -2.35 14.61
N GLU A 40 -14.28 -1.37 13.99
CA GLU A 40 -15.67 -1.50 13.54
C GLU A 40 -15.82 -2.61 12.48
N GLN A 41 -14.96 -2.62 11.46
CA GLN A 41 -15.03 -3.61 10.40
C GLN A 41 -14.69 -5.02 10.90
N ILE A 42 -13.67 -5.15 11.74
CA ILE A 42 -13.28 -6.43 12.35
C ILE A 42 -14.44 -6.98 13.20
N ILE A 43 -15.05 -6.15 14.05
CA ILE A 43 -16.20 -6.55 14.88
C ILE A 43 -17.38 -6.99 13.99
N LYS A 44 -17.68 -6.21 12.94
CA LYS A 44 -18.74 -6.54 11.97
C LYS A 44 -18.48 -7.89 11.30
N MET A 45 -17.27 -8.13 10.82
CA MET A 45 -16.88 -9.36 10.13
C MET A 45 -16.91 -10.58 11.05
N LEU A 46 -16.42 -10.46 12.28
CA LEU A 46 -16.45 -11.54 13.26
C LEU A 46 -17.89 -11.89 13.65
N LYS A 47 -18.79 -10.91 13.76
CA LYS A 47 -20.23 -11.14 13.99
C LYS A 47 -20.88 -11.89 12.83
N VAL A 48 -20.60 -11.51 11.58
CA VAL A 48 -21.08 -12.22 10.38
C VAL A 48 -20.62 -13.67 10.39
N ALA A 49 -19.35 -13.91 10.75
CA ALA A 49 -18.79 -15.25 10.88
C ALA A 49 -19.26 -16.02 12.12
N ARG A 50 -20.16 -15.43 12.94
CA ARG A 50 -20.70 -16.01 14.18
C ARG A 50 -19.63 -16.40 15.19
N PHE A 51 -18.50 -15.70 15.19
CA PHE A 51 -17.51 -15.86 16.25
C PHE A 51 -18.02 -15.20 17.53
N ASP A 52 -17.82 -15.90 18.65
CA ASP A 52 -18.28 -15.41 19.93
C ASP A 52 -17.33 -14.31 20.41
N THR A 53 -17.88 -13.14 20.75
CA THR A 53 -17.08 -12.03 21.28
C THR A 53 -16.46 -12.38 22.64
N GLN A 54 -17.09 -13.27 23.40
CA GLN A 54 -16.61 -13.78 24.68
C GLN A 54 -16.87 -15.29 24.80
N PRO A 55 -16.11 -16.14 24.09
CA PRO A 55 -16.32 -17.58 24.15
C PRO A 55 -16.10 -18.09 25.57
N MET A 56 -17.07 -18.83 26.11
CA MET A 56 -16.92 -19.57 27.37
C MET A 56 -15.97 -20.76 27.18
N SER A 57 -14.67 -20.46 27.08
CA SER A 57 -13.60 -21.43 26.85
C SER A 57 -12.71 -21.61 28.09
N LYS A 58 -12.03 -22.76 28.15
CA LYS A 58 -10.96 -23.02 29.12
C LYS A 58 -9.70 -22.17 28.86
N CYS A 59 -9.53 -21.67 27.64
CA CYS A 59 -8.42 -20.78 27.31
C CYS A 59 -8.70 -19.37 27.84
N LEU A 60 -7.80 -18.86 28.68
CA LEU A 60 -7.91 -17.54 29.29
C LEU A 60 -7.92 -16.41 28.26
N LEU A 61 -7.25 -16.59 27.11
CA LEU A 61 -7.25 -15.60 26.03
C LEU A 61 -8.67 -15.35 25.49
N TYR A 62 -9.51 -16.39 25.36
CA TYR A 62 -10.90 -16.22 24.90
C TYR A 62 -11.80 -15.53 25.92
N ARG A 63 -11.47 -15.62 27.21
CA ARG A 63 -12.28 -14.94 28.24
C ARG A 63 -12.10 -13.42 28.21
N LEU A 64 -11.02 -12.94 27.61
CA LEU A 64 -10.81 -11.51 27.43
C LEU A 64 -11.84 -10.95 26.45
N PRO A 65 -12.39 -9.75 26.68
CA PRO A 65 -13.21 -9.06 25.69
C PRO A 65 -12.48 -8.94 24.35
N LEU A 66 -13.22 -8.95 23.24
CA LEU A 66 -12.65 -8.86 21.90
C LEU A 66 -11.73 -7.64 21.78
N GLU A 67 -12.13 -6.49 22.32
CA GLU A 67 -11.36 -5.25 22.29
C GLU A 67 -9.98 -5.40 22.93
N VAL A 68 -9.87 -6.23 23.98
CA VAL A 68 -8.58 -6.55 24.62
C VAL A 68 -7.77 -7.48 23.74
N ARG A 69 -8.40 -8.48 23.11
CA ARG A 69 -7.71 -9.40 22.17
C ARG A 69 -7.18 -8.67 20.94
N LEU A 70 -7.95 -7.74 20.38
CA LEU A 70 -7.52 -6.90 19.25
C LEU A 70 -6.25 -6.12 19.60
N ARG A 71 -6.17 -5.53 20.81
CA ARG A 71 -4.94 -4.86 21.29
C ARG A 71 -3.74 -5.79 21.43
N ILE A 72 -3.94 -7.06 21.78
CA ILE A 72 -2.85 -8.05 21.80
C ILE A 72 -2.33 -8.28 20.37
N TRP A 73 -3.23 -8.37 19.39
CA TRP A 73 -2.85 -8.51 17.98
C TRP A 73 -2.17 -7.27 17.43
N GLU A 74 -2.54 -6.06 17.86
CA GLU A 74 -1.85 -4.82 17.49
C GLU A 74 -0.36 -4.83 17.91
N CYS A 75 0.00 -5.54 18.99
CA CYS A 75 1.40 -5.72 19.39
C CYS A 75 2.19 -6.61 18.41
N LEU A 76 1.51 -7.55 17.73
CA LEU A 76 2.12 -8.42 16.71
C LEU A 76 2.12 -7.78 15.32
N PHE A 77 1.08 -7.00 15.02
CA PHE A 77 0.87 -6.34 13.73
C PHE A 77 0.77 -4.83 13.95
N PRO A 78 1.92 -4.13 14.12
CA PRO A 78 1.92 -2.71 14.38
C PRO A 78 1.31 -1.94 13.20
N HIS A 79 0.49 -0.95 13.50
CA HIS A 79 -0.16 -0.04 12.54
C HIS A 79 0.29 1.41 12.77
N ASN A 80 1.52 1.59 13.26
CA ASN A 80 2.09 2.85 13.73
C ASN A 80 2.94 3.55 12.66
N TRP A 81 2.65 3.33 11.37
CA TRP A 81 3.43 3.86 10.24
C TRP A 81 4.90 3.41 10.21
N SER A 82 5.24 2.34 10.94
CA SER A 82 6.56 1.70 10.83
C SER A 82 6.78 1.17 9.42
N ALA A 83 8.06 1.13 9.02
CA ALA A 83 8.46 0.53 7.76
C ALA A 83 8.30 -0.99 7.85
N VAL A 84 7.52 -1.56 6.95
CA VAL A 84 7.26 -2.99 6.88
C VAL A 84 7.65 -3.46 5.49
N GLU A 85 8.68 -4.31 5.40
CA GLU A 85 9.04 -4.99 4.15
C GLU A 85 8.04 -6.11 3.92
N LEU A 86 7.26 -6.03 2.83
CA LEU A 86 6.11 -6.91 2.66
C LEU A 86 6.51 -8.39 2.59
N GLU A 87 7.65 -8.69 1.97
CA GLU A 87 8.16 -10.04 1.79
C GLU A 87 8.60 -10.66 3.13
N GLU A 88 9.34 -9.90 3.94
CA GLU A 88 9.77 -10.33 5.28
C GLU A 88 8.57 -10.43 6.24
N PHE A 89 7.64 -9.48 6.13
CA PHE A 89 6.42 -9.48 6.94
C PHE A 89 5.51 -10.66 6.63
N ALA A 90 5.35 -11.02 5.35
CA ALA A 90 4.63 -12.22 4.97
C ALA A 90 5.31 -13.48 5.54
N GLN A 91 6.63 -13.61 5.41
CA GLN A 91 7.38 -14.77 5.91
C GLN A 91 7.33 -14.92 7.43
N THR A 92 7.50 -13.82 8.17
CA THR A 92 7.50 -13.83 9.64
C THR A 92 6.12 -14.10 10.24
N THR A 93 5.05 -13.79 9.51
CA THR A 93 3.67 -14.01 9.95
C THR A 93 3.12 -15.37 9.50
N THR A 94 3.60 -15.92 8.39
CA THR A 94 3.33 -17.31 7.97
C THR A 94 4.06 -18.31 8.85
N GLY A 95 3.49 -18.65 10.00
CA GLY A 95 4.07 -19.69 10.89
C GLY A 95 3.91 -19.41 12.37
N LEU A 96 3.28 -18.30 12.75
CA LEU A 96 2.98 -18.03 14.15
C LEU A 96 2.11 -19.15 14.72
N ALA A 97 2.66 -19.91 15.67
CA ALA A 97 1.99 -21.05 16.30
C ALA A 97 0.62 -20.66 16.90
N ILE A 98 0.51 -19.40 17.38
CA ILE A 98 -0.74 -18.85 17.91
C ILE A 98 -1.87 -18.86 16.88
N LEU A 99 -1.59 -18.66 15.60
CA LEU A 99 -2.56 -18.72 14.50
C LEU A 99 -3.12 -20.13 14.26
N LEU A 100 -2.46 -21.16 14.78
CA LEU A 100 -2.89 -22.56 14.69
C LEU A 100 -3.62 -23.05 15.95
N THR A 101 -3.76 -22.21 16.98
CA THR A 101 -4.37 -22.60 18.26
C THR A 101 -5.89 -22.70 18.20
N SER A 102 -6.56 -21.79 17.47
CA SER A 102 -7.96 -22.00 17.10
C SER A 102 -8.38 -21.16 15.91
N HIS A 103 -9.50 -21.61 15.33
CA HIS A 103 -10.20 -20.97 14.25
C HIS A 103 -10.49 -19.49 14.50
N GLN A 104 -10.96 -19.14 15.70
CA GLN A 104 -11.30 -17.75 16.01
C GLN A 104 -10.04 -16.87 16.14
N ILE A 105 -8.99 -17.36 16.80
CA ILE A 105 -7.72 -16.61 16.91
C ILE A 105 -7.13 -16.36 15.53
N PHE A 106 -7.20 -17.37 14.66
CA PHE A 106 -6.75 -17.24 13.28
C PHE A 106 -7.45 -16.09 12.56
N HIS A 107 -8.78 -16.00 12.62
CA HIS A 107 -9.53 -14.93 11.96
C HIS A 107 -9.32 -13.56 12.59
N GLU A 108 -9.33 -13.45 13.92
CA GLU A 108 -9.05 -12.18 14.60
C GLU A 108 -7.68 -11.63 14.19
N ALA A 109 -6.64 -12.47 14.28
CA ALA A 109 -5.29 -12.07 13.95
C ALA A 109 -5.11 -11.77 12.45
N LEU A 110 -5.74 -12.55 11.55
CA LEU A 110 -5.69 -12.32 10.10
C LEU A 110 -6.35 -11.00 9.72
N LEU A 111 -7.49 -10.66 10.33
CA LEU A 111 -8.17 -9.39 10.08
C LEU A 111 -7.34 -8.21 10.61
N VAL A 112 -6.80 -8.30 11.82
CA VAL A 112 -5.91 -7.25 12.37
C VAL A 112 -4.68 -7.08 11.49
N PHE A 113 -4.01 -8.16 11.12
CA PHE A 113 -2.89 -8.16 10.16
C PHE A 113 -3.27 -7.44 8.88
N PHE A 114 -4.40 -7.82 8.28
CA PHE A 114 -4.87 -7.25 7.04
C PHE A 114 -5.05 -5.74 7.20
N TYR A 115 -5.79 -5.27 8.21
CA TYR A 115 -5.98 -3.83 8.42
C TYR A 115 -4.67 -3.10 8.75
N SER A 116 -3.75 -3.68 9.52
CA SER A 116 -2.49 -3.03 9.90
C SER A 116 -1.59 -2.70 8.70
N LEU A 117 -1.63 -3.51 7.64
CA LEU A 117 -0.89 -3.24 6.40
C LEU A 117 -1.26 -1.90 5.76
N ALA A 118 -2.55 -1.54 5.77
CA ALA A 118 -3.04 -0.27 5.22
C ALA A 118 -2.53 0.95 5.99
N TYR A 119 -2.09 0.77 7.24
CA TYR A 119 -1.61 1.81 8.15
C TYR A 119 -0.11 1.70 8.45
N SER A 120 0.58 0.91 7.65
CA SER A 120 2.02 0.73 7.68
C SER A 120 2.67 1.44 6.50
N ARG A 121 3.96 1.75 6.61
CA ARG A 121 4.76 2.18 5.47
C ARG A 121 5.29 0.94 4.77
N LEU A 122 4.54 0.44 3.79
CA LEU A 122 4.88 -0.77 3.07
C LEU A 122 6.06 -0.51 2.13
N VAL A 123 7.12 -1.28 2.27
CA VAL A 123 8.29 -1.21 1.40
C VAL A 123 8.31 -2.46 0.53
N LEU A 124 8.23 -2.26 -0.78
CA LEU A 124 8.39 -3.31 -1.78
C LEU A 124 9.81 -3.27 -2.31
N LYS A 125 10.51 -4.39 -2.17
CA LYS A 125 11.85 -4.60 -2.75
C LYS A 125 11.83 -5.68 -3.81
N GLU A 126 10.88 -6.59 -3.74
CA GLU A 126 10.64 -7.58 -4.77
C GLU A 126 9.27 -7.36 -5.40
N TYR A 127 9.19 -7.70 -6.68
CA TYR A 127 8.03 -7.41 -7.49
C TYR A 127 7.65 -8.65 -8.28
N GLY A 128 6.35 -8.81 -8.51
CA GLY A 128 5.80 -9.85 -9.35
C GLY A 128 4.28 -9.89 -9.27
N GLY A 129 3.68 -10.80 -10.03
CA GLY A 129 2.23 -11.01 -9.98
C GLY A 129 1.74 -11.44 -8.59
N SER A 130 2.54 -12.21 -7.86
CA SER A 130 2.23 -12.59 -6.48
C SER A 130 2.16 -11.38 -5.54
N THR A 131 3.07 -10.41 -5.67
CA THR A 131 3.07 -9.18 -4.86
C THR A 131 1.82 -8.34 -5.13
N ALA A 132 1.42 -8.19 -6.40
CA ALA A 132 0.17 -7.52 -6.76
C ALA A 132 -1.02 -8.26 -6.14
N HIS A 133 -1.05 -9.59 -6.29
CA HIS A 133 -2.09 -10.41 -5.70
C HIS A 133 -2.14 -10.26 -4.19
N TYR A 134 -1.02 -10.23 -3.46
CA TYR A 134 -1.03 -10.03 -2.01
C TYR A 134 -1.60 -8.68 -1.57
N LEU A 135 -1.27 -7.61 -2.29
CA LEU A 135 -1.78 -6.27 -1.98
C LEU A 135 -3.26 -6.10 -2.32
N LYS A 136 -3.74 -6.83 -3.33
CA LYS A 136 -5.13 -6.83 -3.78
C LYS A 136 -5.99 -7.91 -3.14
N SER A 137 -5.37 -8.93 -2.55
CA SER A 137 -6.07 -10.01 -1.90
C SER A 137 -6.77 -9.46 -0.68
N VAL A 138 -8.09 -9.45 -0.73
CA VAL A 138 -8.97 -9.57 0.45
C VAL A 138 -8.39 -10.69 1.33
N PRO A 139 -8.34 -10.56 2.68
CA PRO A 139 -7.79 -11.59 3.54
C PRO A 139 -8.52 -12.86 3.13
N LEU A 140 -7.71 -13.85 2.72
CA LEU A 140 -8.12 -15.05 2.01
C LEU A 140 -9.62 -15.29 2.17
N LYS A 141 -10.39 -15.26 1.07
CA LYS A 141 -11.76 -15.80 1.08
C LYS A 141 -11.73 -17.03 1.98
N LEU A 142 -12.66 -17.10 2.92
CA LEU A 142 -12.56 -18.09 3.98
C LEU A 142 -12.65 -19.53 3.45
N ASP A 143 -13.00 -19.69 2.17
CA ASP A 143 -12.73 -20.87 1.35
C ASP A 143 -11.29 -21.42 1.41
N ARG A 144 -10.27 -20.59 1.63
CA ARG A 144 -8.87 -20.99 1.77
C ARG A 144 -8.42 -21.08 3.23
N CYS A 145 -9.31 -20.91 4.20
CA CYS A 145 -9.01 -21.05 5.62
C CYS A 145 -8.47 -22.46 5.94
N ILE A 146 -7.36 -22.54 6.69
CA ILE A 146 -6.76 -23.82 7.10
C ILE A 146 -7.73 -24.66 7.95
N TYR A 147 -8.62 -24.02 8.70
CA TYR A 147 -9.65 -24.72 9.48
C TYR A 147 -10.77 -25.27 8.59
N LYS A 148 -11.11 -24.60 7.48
CA LYS A 148 -12.04 -25.16 6.48
C LYS A 148 -11.48 -26.45 5.87
N ARG A 149 -10.18 -26.48 5.56
CA ARG A 149 -9.48 -27.72 5.12
C ARG A 149 -9.48 -28.82 6.19
N ARG A 150 -9.65 -28.46 7.46
CA ARG A 150 -9.79 -29.38 8.59
C ARG A 150 -11.25 -29.71 8.94
N GLY A 151 -12.21 -29.32 8.09
CA GLY A 151 -13.63 -29.63 8.25
C GLY A 151 -14.44 -28.67 9.12
N PHE A 152 -13.86 -27.52 9.52
CA PHE A 152 -14.61 -26.50 10.26
C PHE A 152 -15.50 -25.67 9.33
N ILE A 153 -16.69 -25.31 9.80
CA ILE A 153 -17.58 -24.36 9.10
C ILE A 153 -16.93 -22.98 9.17
N CYS A 154 -16.68 -22.39 8.00
CA CYS A 154 -16.10 -21.07 7.85
C CYS A 154 -16.99 -20.29 6.87
N LEU A 155 -17.65 -19.24 7.36
CA LEU A 155 -18.51 -18.37 6.54
C LEU A 155 -17.65 -17.40 5.78
N ASP A 156 -17.89 -17.16 4.50
CA ASP A 156 -17.08 -16.21 3.74
C ASP A 156 -17.19 -14.80 4.34
N ILE A 157 -16.06 -14.24 4.75
CA ILE A 157 -15.92 -12.84 5.13
C ILE A 157 -15.44 -12.11 3.88
N GLU A 158 -16.31 -11.32 3.29
CA GLU A 158 -15.92 -10.34 2.27
C GLU A 158 -15.35 -9.12 2.99
N CYS A 159 -14.06 -8.84 2.78
CA CYS A 159 -13.50 -7.56 3.16
C CYS A 159 -13.54 -6.61 1.99
N ASP A 160 -13.57 -5.32 2.32
CA ASP A 160 -13.64 -4.23 1.37
C ASP A 160 -12.61 -4.39 0.24
N GLU A 161 -13.10 -4.53 -0.99
CA GLU A 161 -12.27 -4.75 -2.18
C GLU A 161 -11.46 -3.50 -2.53
N GLU A 162 -11.86 -2.32 -2.03
CA GLU A 162 -11.27 -1.02 -2.35
C GLU A 162 -10.43 -0.43 -1.21
N ARG A 163 -9.68 -1.29 -0.50
CA ARG A 163 -8.73 -0.83 0.53
C ARG A 163 -7.78 0.24 0.01
N GLU A 164 -7.68 1.32 0.79
CA GLU A 164 -6.68 2.37 0.60
C GLU A 164 -5.44 2.13 1.48
N PHE A 165 -4.26 2.17 0.87
CA PHE A 165 -2.99 2.10 1.59
C PHE A 165 -2.51 3.50 1.96
N GLY A 166 -2.08 3.66 3.21
CA GLY A 166 -1.55 4.91 3.71
C GLY A 166 -0.23 5.30 3.04
N SER A 167 0.74 4.38 3.00
CA SER A 167 2.02 4.64 2.36
C SER A 167 2.63 3.39 1.73
N LEU A 168 3.06 3.53 0.47
CA LEU A 168 3.76 2.51 -0.29
C LEU A 168 5.08 3.05 -0.82
N VAL A 169 6.16 2.29 -0.65
CA VAL A 169 7.50 2.60 -1.15
C VAL A 169 7.92 1.54 -2.15
N LEU A 170 8.09 1.94 -3.40
CA LEU A 170 8.64 1.14 -4.48
C LEU A 170 10.16 1.35 -4.51
N SER A 171 10.94 0.35 -4.09
CA SER A 171 12.40 0.37 -4.17
C SER A 171 12.88 -0.20 -5.50
N LEU A 172 13.51 0.62 -6.34
CA LEU A 172 14.01 0.22 -7.66
C LEU A 172 15.54 0.30 -7.73
N GLY A 173 16.15 -0.56 -8.54
CA GLY A 173 17.60 -0.71 -8.60
C GLY A 173 18.15 -1.66 -7.54
N ASP A 174 19.44 -1.94 -7.65
CA ASP A 174 20.25 -2.69 -6.70
C ASP A 174 21.74 -2.49 -7.01
N LYS A 175 22.62 -2.62 -6.02
CA LYS A 175 24.08 -2.62 -6.24
C LYS A 175 24.51 -3.73 -7.19
N ILE A 176 23.85 -4.88 -7.14
CA ILE A 176 24.10 -6.03 -7.98
C ILE A 176 23.26 -5.91 -9.26
N HIS A 177 23.92 -5.84 -10.41
CA HIS A 177 23.25 -5.63 -11.71
C HIS A 177 22.18 -6.70 -11.99
N GLU A 178 22.47 -7.98 -11.78
CA GLU A 178 21.52 -9.08 -11.99
C GLU A 178 20.25 -8.93 -11.14
N THR A 179 20.41 -8.55 -9.87
CA THR A 179 19.29 -8.28 -8.96
C THR A 179 18.46 -7.09 -9.45
N ALA A 180 19.11 -6.03 -9.91
CA ALA A 180 18.44 -4.85 -10.46
C ALA A 180 17.61 -5.20 -11.71
N VAL A 181 18.17 -6.01 -12.62
CA VAL A 181 17.47 -6.54 -13.78
C VAL A 181 16.25 -7.35 -13.33
N ARG A 182 16.42 -8.34 -12.43
CA ARG A 182 15.29 -9.15 -11.91
C ARG A 182 14.19 -8.28 -11.32
N ARG A 183 14.54 -7.27 -10.52
CA ARG A 183 13.58 -6.31 -9.94
C ARG A 183 12.82 -5.54 -11.00
N ARG A 184 13.48 -5.07 -12.07
CA ARG A 184 12.80 -4.40 -13.19
C ARG A 184 11.78 -5.32 -13.86
N TRP A 185 12.17 -6.56 -14.18
CA TRP A 185 11.25 -7.51 -14.82
C TRP A 185 10.04 -7.79 -13.92
N GLY A 186 10.28 -8.00 -12.62
CA GLY A 186 9.22 -8.13 -11.63
C GLY A 186 8.33 -6.89 -11.55
N PHE A 187 8.92 -5.69 -11.60
CA PHE A 187 8.18 -4.43 -11.55
C PHE A 187 7.26 -4.26 -12.76
N ALA A 188 7.75 -4.56 -13.96
CA ALA A 188 6.91 -4.53 -15.17
C ALA A 188 5.73 -5.52 -15.08
N LEU A 189 5.97 -6.73 -14.56
CA LEU A 189 4.91 -7.71 -14.31
C LEU A 189 3.91 -7.19 -13.27
N PHE A 190 4.40 -6.68 -12.14
CA PHE A 190 3.58 -6.10 -11.08
C PHE A 190 2.67 -4.98 -11.58
N ILE A 191 3.21 -4.03 -12.34
CA ILE A 191 2.44 -2.94 -12.96
C ILE A 191 1.37 -3.48 -13.91
N THR A 192 1.74 -4.46 -14.75
CA THR A 192 0.80 -5.08 -15.69
C THR A 192 -0.33 -5.79 -14.95
N THR A 193 -0.02 -6.55 -13.91
CA THR A 193 -1.03 -7.23 -13.08
C THR A 193 -1.98 -6.23 -12.44
N LEU A 194 -1.47 -5.15 -11.83
CA LEU A 194 -2.33 -4.11 -11.24
C LEU A 194 -3.24 -3.44 -12.28
N ARG A 195 -2.77 -3.20 -13.51
CA ARG A 195 -3.64 -2.66 -14.57
C ARG A 195 -4.78 -3.60 -14.94
N MET A 196 -4.55 -4.90 -14.87
CA MET A 196 -5.56 -5.92 -15.21
C MET A 196 -6.54 -6.19 -14.06
N GLU A 197 -6.07 -6.18 -12.81
CA GLU A 197 -6.87 -6.46 -11.61
C GLU A 197 -7.49 -5.19 -10.98
N GLY A 198 -7.17 -4.02 -11.53
CA GLY A 198 -7.64 -2.71 -11.06
C GLY A 198 -6.61 -1.96 -10.22
N PRO A 199 -6.65 -0.62 -10.20
CA PRO A 199 -5.60 0.22 -9.61
C PRO A 199 -5.48 0.03 -8.10
N LEU A 200 -4.25 0.05 -7.58
CA LEU A 200 -4.04 0.12 -6.13
C LEU A 200 -4.27 1.55 -5.64
N ARG A 201 -5.18 1.73 -4.66
CA ARG A 201 -5.45 3.04 -4.05
C ARG A 201 -4.41 3.31 -2.96
N VAL A 202 -3.66 4.39 -3.10
CA VAL A 202 -2.58 4.73 -2.16
C VAL A 202 -2.55 6.24 -1.89
N HIS A 203 -2.48 6.62 -0.61
CA HIS A 203 -2.35 8.01 -0.19
C HIS A 203 -0.96 8.57 -0.52
N ASP A 204 0.09 7.94 0.00
CA ASP A 204 1.48 8.34 -0.27
C ASP A 204 2.25 7.25 -1.01
N LEU A 205 2.49 7.45 -2.32
CA LEU A 205 3.38 6.60 -3.12
C LEU A 205 4.79 7.21 -3.15
N THR A 206 5.80 6.42 -2.82
CA THR A 206 7.21 6.83 -2.90
C THR A 206 7.95 5.90 -3.85
N VAL A 207 8.64 6.46 -4.84
CA VAL A 207 9.59 5.73 -5.68
C VAL A 207 10.99 6.06 -5.19
N ALA A 208 11.66 5.08 -4.63
CA ALA A 208 13.03 5.18 -4.14
C ALA A 208 13.96 4.41 -5.08
N VAL A 209 14.95 5.09 -5.65
CA VAL A 209 15.94 4.47 -6.55
C VAL A 209 17.31 4.35 -5.92
N THR A 210 18.03 3.29 -6.28
CA THR A 210 19.45 3.06 -5.93
C THR A 210 20.29 2.83 -7.18
N GLU A 211 21.52 2.32 -7.07
CA GLU A 211 22.34 2.01 -8.24
C GLU A 211 21.62 1.05 -9.21
N ASN A 212 21.97 1.11 -10.50
CA ASN A 212 21.40 0.26 -11.55
C ASN A 212 19.86 0.31 -11.68
N TRP A 213 19.17 1.32 -11.13
CA TRP A 213 17.73 1.49 -11.33
C TRP A 213 17.40 1.75 -12.82
N LYS A 214 18.30 2.47 -13.51
CA LYS A 214 18.26 2.75 -14.94
C LYS A 214 19.14 1.74 -15.68
N ILE A 215 18.52 0.98 -16.57
CA ILE A 215 19.16 -0.06 -17.40
C ILE A 215 18.60 0.00 -18.82
N PRO A 216 19.30 -0.53 -19.85
CA PRO A 216 18.81 -0.46 -21.23
C PRO A 216 17.35 -0.92 -21.37
N GLY A 217 16.50 -0.05 -21.90
CA GLY A 217 15.04 -0.28 -22.02
C GLY A 217 14.22 -0.03 -20.75
N PHE A 218 14.80 0.59 -19.72
CA PHE A 218 14.06 1.13 -18.58
C PHE A 218 14.71 2.44 -18.09
N ASP A 219 14.05 3.55 -18.38
CA ASP A 219 14.48 4.90 -17.97
C ASP A 219 13.36 5.70 -17.28
N GLU A 220 13.57 7.01 -17.14
CA GLU A 220 12.60 7.93 -16.53
C GLU A 220 11.24 7.91 -17.25
N ASN A 221 11.23 7.75 -18.58
CA ASN A 221 10.01 7.71 -19.37
C ASN A 221 9.23 6.43 -19.10
N ASP A 222 9.91 5.28 -19.09
CA ASP A 222 9.29 3.99 -18.77
C ASP A 222 8.69 3.99 -17.35
N LEU A 223 9.41 4.57 -16.39
CA LEU A 223 8.94 4.71 -15.02
C LEU A 223 7.70 5.59 -14.93
N VAL A 224 7.70 6.77 -15.55
CA VAL A 224 6.52 7.67 -15.54
C VAL A 224 5.35 7.00 -16.27
N GLN A 225 5.59 6.34 -17.39
CA GLN A 225 4.53 5.60 -18.09
C GLN A 225 3.94 4.51 -17.20
N ALA A 226 4.76 3.76 -16.47
CA ALA A 226 4.29 2.72 -15.55
C ALA A 226 3.44 3.30 -14.40
N LEU A 227 3.90 4.37 -13.75
CA LEU A 227 3.20 4.98 -12.62
C LEU A 227 1.83 5.58 -13.02
N PHE A 228 1.74 6.14 -14.22
CA PHE A 228 0.53 6.79 -14.75
C PHE A 228 -0.23 5.90 -15.75
N SER A 229 0.00 4.58 -15.72
CA SER A 229 -0.64 3.60 -16.62
C SER A 229 -2.04 3.15 -16.17
N GLY A 230 -2.52 3.64 -15.02
CA GLY A 230 -3.71 3.13 -14.33
C GLY A 230 -3.42 1.98 -13.35
N ALA A 231 -2.14 1.67 -13.06
CA ALA A 231 -1.78 0.69 -12.03
C ALA A 231 -2.02 1.21 -10.59
N PHE A 232 -1.99 2.54 -10.40
CA PHE A 232 -2.19 3.18 -9.11
C PHE A 232 -3.24 4.28 -9.23
N THR A 233 -4.01 4.44 -8.16
CA THR A 233 -4.79 5.65 -7.88
C THR A 233 -4.12 6.33 -6.70
N VAL A 234 -3.30 7.34 -6.98
CA VAL A 234 -2.60 8.10 -5.95
C VAL A 234 -3.53 9.20 -5.44
N LEU A 235 -3.87 9.14 -4.16
CA LEU A 235 -4.83 10.06 -3.54
C LEU A 235 -4.16 11.32 -3.00
N GLY A 236 -2.93 11.20 -2.49
CA GLY A 236 -2.22 12.29 -1.83
C GLY A 236 -0.96 12.73 -2.56
N ARG A 237 0.12 11.95 -2.45
CA ARG A 237 1.45 12.36 -2.94
C ARG A 237 2.20 11.24 -3.63
N LEU A 238 2.89 11.59 -4.70
CA LEU A 238 3.93 10.79 -5.33
C LEU A 238 5.30 11.45 -5.08
N LYS A 239 6.22 10.72 -4.44
CA LYS A 239 7.55 11.21 -4.06
C LYS A 239 8.63 10.43 -4.82
N PHE A 240 9.60 11.13 -5.40
CA PHE A 240 10.75 10.53 -6.06
C PHE A 240 12.01 10.79 -5.24
N VAL A 241 12.67 9.74 -4.79
CA VAL A 241 13.82 9.76 -3.88
C VAL A 241 14.99 9.00 -4.50
N GLY A 242 16.21 9.52 -4.36
CA GLY A 242 17.43 8.86 -4.85
C GLY A 242 17.86 9.23 -6.27
N PHE A 243 17.04 10.00 -7.00
CA PHE A 243 17.34 10.45 -8.35
C PHE A 243 18.38 11.58 -8.36
N THR A 244 19.22 11.61 -9.40
CA THR A 244 20.16 12.70 -9.70
C THR A 244 19.45 13.98 -10.14
N ARG A 245 20.15 15.12 -10.18
CA ARG A 245 19.57 16.42 -10.60
C ARG A 245 18.97 16.36 -12.01
N MET A 246 19.67 15.70 -12.95
CA MET A 246 19.22 15.59 -14.34
C MET A 246 17.99 14.69 -14.48
N GLU A 247 17.98 13.55 -13.80
CA GLU A 247 16.83 12.64 -13.77
C GLU A 247 15.60 13.33 -13.17
N ARG A 248 15.76 14.09 -12.07
CA ARG A 248 14.65 14.85 -11.47
C ARG A 248 14.06 15.89 -12.43
N ARG A 249 14.90 16.61 -13.17
CA ARG A 249 14.44 17.56 -14.21
C ARG A 249 13.66 16.83 -15.30
N ARG A 250 14.18 15.70 -15.80
CA ARG A 250 13.52 14.90 -16.84
C ARG A 250 12.18 14.34 -16.36
N LEU A 251 12.11 13.78 -15.15
CA LEU A 251 10.88 13.30 -14.52
C LEU A 251 9.84 14.42 -14.41
N THR A 252 10.25 15.59 -13.94
CA THR A 252 9.36 16.76 -13.81
C THR A 252 8.76 17.15 -15.16
N ASN A 253 9.58 17.22 -16.20
CA ASN A 253 9.13 17.56 -17.55
C ASN A 253 8.17 16.50 -18.12
N LEU A 254 8.48 15.21 -17.93
CA LEU A 254 7.63 14.10 -18.38
C LEU A 254 6.26 14.11 -17.68
N ILE A 255 6.24 14.41 -16.38
CA ILE A 255 4.99 14.49 -15.60
C ILE A 255 4.16 15.70 -16.06
N LEU A 256 4.77 16.88 -16.23
CA LEU A 256 4.09 18.07 -16.76
C LEU A 256 3.53 17.86 -18.16
N ALA A 257 4.26 17.14 -19.02
CA ALA A 257 3.85 16.87 -20.40
C ALA A 257 2.56 16.03 -20.48
N ARG A 258 2.17 15.33 -19.39
CA ARG A 258 0.91 14.58 -19.36
C ARG A 258 -0.34 15.45 -19.22
N GLN A 259 -0.19 16.72 -18.81
CA GLN A 259 -1.29 17.67 -18.63
C GLN A 259 -2.45 17.13 -17.77
N ASP A 260 -2.14 16.31 -16.76
CA ASP A 260 -3.15 15.76 -15.85
C ASP A 260 -3.67 16.88 -14.93
N PRO A 261 -4.98 17.21 -14.96
CA PRO A 261 -5.55 18.31 -14.20
C PRO A 261 -5.53 18.06 -12.68
N CYS A 262 -5.38 16.81 -12.25
CA CYS A 262 -5.31 16.42 -10.84
C CYS A 262 -3.88 16.52 -10.27
N VAL A 263 -2.88 16.83 -11.12
CA VAL A 263 -1.46 16.79 -10.74
C VAL A 263 -0.91 18.20 -10.47
N GLN A 264 -0.35 18.38 -9.27
CA GLN A 264 0.36 19.60 -8.87
C GLN A 264 1.80 19.28 -8.46
N LEU A 265 2.78 19.88 -9.16
CA LEU A 265 4.19 19.74 -8.79
C LEU A 265 4.55 20.70 -7.66
N MET A 266 5.03 20.16 -6.53
CA MET A 266 5.59 20.99 -5.47
C MET A 266 7.02 21.39 -5.82
N ARG A 267 7.22 22.69 -6.05
CA ARG A 267 8.56 23.26 -6.15
C ARG A 267 9.16 23.41 -4.74
N ARG A 268 10.28 22.75 -4.45
CA ARG A 268 11.10 23.09 -3.28
C ARG A 268 11.93 24.34 -3.61
N ARG A 269 12.08 25.24 -2.63
CA ARG A 269 12.84 26.49 -2.75
C ARG A 269 14.30 26.30 -3.20
N ASP A 270 14.89 25.13 -2.99
CA ASP A 270 16.29 24.86 -3.33
C ASP A 270 16.56 24.77 -4.86
N ASP A 271 15.52 24.70 -5.69
CA ASP A 271 15.65 24.77 -7.16
C ASP A 271 15.48 26.21 -7.70
N ALA A 272 15.30 27.22 -6.83
CA ALA A 272 15.00 28.60 -7.22
C ALA A 272 16.23 29.46 -7.58
N GLU A 273 17.46 28.94 -7.49
CA GLU A 273 18.66 29.74 -7.80
C GLU A 273 19.09 29.75 -9.28
N ASP A 274 18.53 28.92 -10.17
CA ASP A 274 19.02 28.85 -11.55
C ASP A 274 17.93 29.09 -12.62
N ILE A 275 17.18 30.19 -12.49
CA ILE A 275 16.60 30.88 -13.65
C ILE A 275 16.98 32.36 -13.58
N VAL A 276 18.28 32.63 -13.70
CA VAL A 276 18.81 33.84 -14.32
C VAL A 276 19.97 33.39 -15.21
N GLY A 277 19.74 33.42 -16.52
CA GLY A 277 20.70 33.01 -17.56
C GLY A 277 20.00 32.49 -18.79
#